data_AF-A0A7Y6CDA9-F1
#
_entry.id   AF-A0A7Y6CDA9-F1
#
_cell.length_a   1.000
_cell.length_b   1.000
_cell.length_c   1.000
_cell.angle_alpha   90.00
_cell.angle_beta   90.00
_cell.angle_gamma   90.00
#
_symmetry.space_group_name_H-M   'P 1'
#
loop_
_entity.id
_entity.type
_entity.pdbx_description
1 polymer ?
#
loop_
_entity_poly.entity_id
_entity_poly.type
_entity_poly.pdbx_seq_one_letter_code
_entity_poly.pdbx_strand_id
1 'polypeptide(L)'
;MTVREAAFDVFRRRGLTTLFANPGSTEVPFLTDLPADLEFVLGLHEGAVVSLAGGYALARRRPSLVLLHTTAGLGNAVNAITTARVNRTPLVILVG
;
A
#
# COMPACT_ATOMS: atom_id res chain seq x y z
N MET A 1 13.23 -19.29 2.56
CA MET A 1 12.85 -17.90 2.90
C MET A 1 13.35 -16.96 1.82
N THR A 2 12.47 -16.54 0.92
CA THR A 2 12.72 -15.48 -0.07
C THR A 2 12.55 -14.10 0.57
N VAL A 3 12.99 -13.04 -0.12
CA VAL A 3 12.73 -11.64 0.33
C VAL A 3 11.23 -11.36 0.43
N ARG A 4 10.45 -11.89 -0.51
CA ARG A 4 8.98 -11.77 -0.54
C ARG A 4 8.35 -12.38 0.72
N GLU A 5 8.76 -13.60 1.08
CA GLU A 5 8.28 -14.28 2.30
C GLU A 5 8.65 -13.49 3.56
N ALA A 6 9.90 -13.03 3.66
CA ALA A 6 10.36 -12.23 4.79
C ALA A 6 9.61 -10.89 4.91
N ALA A 7 9.25 -10.25 3.79
CA ALA A 7 8.46 -9.02 3.77
C ALA A 7 7.05 -9.25 4.32
N PHE A 8 6.35 -10.30 3.90
CA PHE A 8 5.03 -10.62 4.46
C PHE A 8 5.08 -10.93 5.95
N ASP A 9 6.14 -11.59 6.43
CA ASP A 9 6.30 -11.82 7.86
C ASP A 9 6.51 -10.53 8.65
N VAL A 10 7.22 -9.54 8.07
CA VAL A 10 7.30 -8.19 8.66
C VAL A 10 5.92 -7.55 8.70
N PHE A 11 5.15 -7.61 7.61
CA PHE A 11 3.81 -7.02 7.56
C PHE A 11 2.89 -7.63 8.61
N ARG A 12 2.85 -8.96 8.74
CA ARG A 12 2.09 -9.67 9.78
C ARG A 12 2.47 -9.22 11.18
N ARG A 13 3.76 -9.21 11.51
CA ARG A 13 4.23 -8.77 12.84
C ARG A 13 3.88 -7.32 13.16
N ARG A 14 3.66 -6.47 12.14
CA ARG A 14 3.24 -5.07 12.30
C ARG A 14 1.72 -4.87 12.19
N GLY A 15 0.97 -5.91 11.83
CA GLY A 15 -0.48 -5.83 11.57
C GLY A 15 -0.81 -5.06 10.29
N LEU A 16 0.09 -5.06 9.30
CA LEU A 16 -0.08 -4.48 7.98
C LEU A 16 -0.69 -5.53 7.02
N THR A 17 -1.89 -6.01 7.35
CA THR A 17 -2.54 -7.11 6.62
C THR A 17 -3.55 -6.64 5.57
N THR A 18 -3.67 -5.33 5.34
CA THR A 18 -4.52 -4.76 4.28
C THR A 18 -3.63 -3.96 3.32
N LEU A 19 -3.66 -4.32 2.04
CA LEU A 19 -2.86 -3.75 0.96
C LEU A 19 -3.77 -2.94 0.02
N PHE A 20 -3.67 -1.62 0.08
CA PHE A 20 -4.37 -0.72 -0.83
C PHE A 20 -3.53 -0.54 -2.10
N ALA A 21 -4.08 -0.84 -3.27
CA ALA A 21 -3.25 -0.91 -4.47
C ALA A 21 -3.96 -0.49 -5.75
N ASN A 22 -3.15 0.02 -6.68
CA ASN A 22 -3.44 0.01 -8.11
C ASN A 22 -2.17 -0.56 -8.79
N PRO A 23 -2.16 -1.88 -9.09
CA PRO A 23 -0.94 -2.55 -9.54
C PRO A 23 -0.77 -2.46 -11.05
N GLY A 24 0.47 -2.53 -11.51
CA GLY A 24 0.82 -2.81 -12.90
C GLY A 24 1.82 -3.96 -13.01
N SER A 25 2.53 -4.02 -14.13
CA SER A 25 3.40 -5.15 -14.47
C SER A 25 4.56 -5.37 -13.50
N THR A 26 5.13 -4.30 -12.95
CA THR A 26 6.27 -4.32 -12.02
C THR A 26 5.91 -4.91 -10.66
N GLU A 27 4.65 -4.85 -10.25
CA GLU A 27 4.19 -5.36 -8.96
C GLU A 27 3.77 -6.84 -9.00
N VAL A 28 3.62 -7.42 -10.19
CA VAL A 28 3.16 -8.81 -10.36
C VAL A 28 3.98 -9.81 -9.55
N PRO A 29 5.33 -9.81 -9.58
CA PRO A 29 6.12 -10.80 -8.81
C PRO A 29 5.91 -10.71 -7.30
N PHE A 30 5.54 -9.53 -6.79
CA PHE A 30 5.21 -9.35 -5.38
C PHE A 30 3.81 -9.86 -5.04
N LEU A 31 2.85 -9.67 -5.95
CA LEU A 31 1.43 -10.01 -5.77
C LEU A 31 1.07 -11.45 -6.13
N THR A 32 1.86 -12.14 -6.97
CA THR A 32 1.64 -13.55 -7.31
C THR A 32 1.53 -14.40 -6.04
N ASP A 33 0.47 -15.21 -5.92
CA ASP A 33 0.17 -16.02 -4.73
C ASP A 33 0.12 -15.17 -3.44
N LEU A 34 -0.61 -14.05 -3.49
CA LEU A 34 -0.84 -13.22 -2.30
C LEU A 34 -1.43 -14.09 -1.17
N PRO A 35 -0.82 -14.11 0.03
CA PRO A 35 -1.31 -14.94 1.11
C PRO A 35 -2.75 -14.59 1.50
N ALA A 36 -3.57 -15.61 1.81
CA ALA A 36 -5.00 -15.43 2.11
C ALA A 36 -5.29 -14.61 3.37
N ASP A 37 -4.30 -14.45 4.26
CA ASP A 37 -4.40 -13.60 5.45
C ASP A 37 -4.07 -12.11 5.17
N LEU A 38 -3.71 -11.77 3.93
CA LEU A 38 -3.63 -10.40 3.46
C LEU A 38 -4.86 -10.05 2.60
N GLU A 39 -5.48 -8.92 2.94
CA GLU A 39 -6.59 -8.34 2.20
C GLU A 39 -6.05 -7.40 1.11
N PHE A 40 -6.52 -7.57 -0.12
CA PHE A 40 -6.19 -6.70 -1.25
C PHE A 40 -7.35 -5.76 -1.56
N VAL A 41 -7.09 -4.45 -1.49
CA VAL A 41 -8.09 -3.40 -1.78
C VAL A 41 -7.68 -2.65 -3.04
N LEU A 42 -8.38 -2.92 -4.14
CA LEU A 42 -8.15 -2.24 -5.42
C LEU A 42 -8.74 -0.83 -5.41
N GLY A 43 -7.94 0.17 -5.78
CA GLY A 43 -8.41 1.48 -6.22
C GLY A 43 -8.16 1.68 -7.71
N LEU A 44 -9.06 2.38 -8.38
CA LEU A 44 -8.98 2.60 -9.85
C LEU A 44 -8.05 3.76 -10.24
N HIS A 45 -7.54 4.52 -9.27
CA HIS A 45 -6.60 5.61 -9.47
C HIS A 45 -5.73 5.79 -8.21
N GLU A 46 -4.44 6.08 -8.37
CA GLU A 46 -3.45 6.01 -7.29
C GLU A 46 -3.68 7.09 -6.21
N GLY A 47 -4.15 8.27 -6.61
CA GLY A 47 -4.60 9.29 -5.66
C GLY A 47 -5.76 8.82 -4.76
N ALA A 48 -6.69 8.03 -5.29
CA ALA A 48 -7.77 7.44 -4.52
C ALA A 48 -7.25 6.32 -3.59
N VAL A 49 -6.33 5.47 -4.08
CA VAL A 49 -5.65 4.44 -3.27
C VAL A 49 -5.00 5.04 -2.03
N VAL A 50 -4.19 6.09 -2.20
CA VAL A 50 -3.51 6.75 -1.06
C VAL A 50 -4.51 7.41 -0.11
N SER A 51 -5.56 8.04 -0.64
CA SER A 51 -6.59 8.68 0.19
C SER A 51 -7.38 7.67 1.02
N LEU A 52 -7.77 6.53 0.42
CA LEU A 52 -8.44 5.42 1.11
C LEU A 52 -7.56 4.83 2.21
N ALA A 53 -6.30 4.51 1.87
CA ALA A 53 -5.34 3.98 2.84
C ALA A 53 -5.11 4.95 4.01
N GLY A 54 -5.10 6.25 3.71
CA GLY A 54 -4.94 7.30 4.70
C GLY A 54 -6.13 7.45 5.64
N GLY A 55 -7.35 7.43 5.11
CA GLY A 55 -8.57 7.38 5.94
C GLY A 55 -8.60 6.14 6.83
N TYR A 56 -8.25 4.98 6.28
CA TYR A 56 -8.15 3.72 7.03
C TYR A 56 -7.11 3.79 8.15
N ALA A 57 -5.92 4.34 7.87
CA ALA A 57 -4.85 4.49 8.85
C ALA A 57 -5.28 5.38 10.03
N LEU A 58 -5.92 6.51 9.73
CA LEU A 58 -6.40 7.45 10.75
C LEU A 58 -7.51 6.83 11.61
N ALA A 59 -8.50 6.19 10.98
CA ALA A 59 -9.61 5.54 11.69
C ALA A 59 -9.13 4.43 12.63
N ARG A 60 -8.12 3.65 12.20
CA ARG A 60 -7.55 2.54 12.98
C ARG A 60 -6.45 2.97 13.95
N ARG A 61 -5.94 4.21 13.82
CA ARG A 61 -4.76 4.70 14.54
C ARG A 61 -3.55 3.78 14.39
N ARG A 62 -3.37 3.19 13.20
CA ARG A 62 -2.30 2.25 12.85
C ARG A 62 -1.79 2.53 11.43
N PRO A 63 -0.57 2.14 11.08
CA PRO A 63 -0.07 2.33 9.73
C PRO A 63 -0.85 1.51 8.70
N SER A 64 -0.93 2.00 7.45
CA SER A 64 -1.51 1.27 6.30
C SER A 64 -0.46 1.03 5.22
N LEU A 65 -0.61 -0.06 4.46
CA LEU A 65 0.26 -0.43 3.35
C LEU A 65 -0.38 -0.01 2.01
N VAL A 66 0.40 0.69 1.19
CA VAL A 66 0.02 1.12 -0.15
C VAL A 66 1.00 0.54 -1.17
N LEU A 67 0.50 0.09 -2.31
CA LEU A 67 1.31 -0.37 -3.44
C LEU A 67 0.88 0.33 -4.74
N LEU A 68 1.80 1.09 -5.33
CA LEU A 68 1.58 1.86 -6.56
C LEU A 68 2.47 1.37 -7.69
N HIS A 69 1.99 1.58 -8.93
CA HIS A 69 2.71 1.17 -10.12
C HIS A 69 3.75 2.19 -10.58
N THR A 70 5.04 1.87 -10.40
CA THR A 70 6.19 2.63 -10.92
C THR A 70 6.13 4.15 -10.68
N THR A 71 6.92 4.93 -11.42
CA THR A 71 6.94 6.40 -11.33
C THR A 71 5.64 7.04 -11.80
N ALA A 72 4.93 6.44 -12.76
CA ALA A 72 3.64 6.94 -13.24
C ALA A 72 2.58 6.95 -12.14
N GLY A 73 2.38 5.82 -11.47
CA GLY A 73 1.41 5.70 -10.38
C GLY A 73 1.81 6.48 -9.14
N LEU A 74 3.10 6.55 -8.82
CA LEU A 74 3.60 7.45 -7.79
C LEU A 74 3.28 8.92 -8.13
N GLY A 75 3.49 9.33 -9.38
CA GLY A 75 3.17 10.66 -9.89
C GLY A 75 1.68 11.02 -9.72
N ASN A 76 0.80 10.10 -10.09
CA ASN A 76 -0.65 10.24 -9.93
C ASN A 76 -1.09 10.39 -8.46
N ALA A 77 -0.28 9.94 -7.50
CA ALA A 77 -0.59 9.98 -6.09
C ALA A 77 0.00 11.17 -5.31
N VAL A 78 0.88 11.99 -5.90
CA VAL A 78 1.66 13.01 -5.17
C VAL A 78 0.80 13.96 -4.34
N ASN A 79 -0.36 14.39 -4.86
CA ASN A 79 -1.26 15.27 -4.13
C ASN A 79 -1.84 14.59 -2.88
N ALA A 80 -2.29 13.33 -3.01
CA ALA A 80 -2.81 12.56 -1.88
C ALA A 80 -1.72 12.25 -0.84
N ILE A 81 -0.48 12.00 -1.29
CA ILE A 81 0.69 11.82 -0.41
C ILE A 81 0.99 13.11 0.35
N THR A 82 0.90 14.27 -0.31
CA THR A 82 1.09 15.57 0.32
C THR A 82 0.04 15.81 1.40
N THR A 83 -1.23 15.49 1.14
CA THR A 83 -2.30 15.52 2.14
C THR A 83 -1.99 14.58 3.31
N ALA A 84 -1.60 13.34 3.04
CA ALA A 84 -1.24 12.37 4.09
C ALA A 84 -0.08 12.86 4.97
N ARG A 85 0.95 13.49 4.36
CA ARG A 85 2.07 14.12 5.08
C ARG A 85 1.57 15.22 6.02
N VAL A 86 0.75 16.15 5.52
CA VAL A 86 0.20 17.25 6.30
C VAL A 86 -0.62 16.73 7.48
N ASN A 87 -1.42 15.69 7.24
CA ASN A 87 -2.25 15.05 8.27
C ASN A 87 -1.45 14.14 9.24
N ARG A 88 -0.14 13.98 9.02
CA ARG A 88 0.72 13.03 9.76
C ARG A 88 0.16 11.60 9.75
N THR A 89 -0.45 11.23 8.64
CA THR A 89 -1.02 9.90 8.43
C THR A 89 0.10 8.88 8.29
N PRO A 90 0.12 7.79 9.09
CA PRO A 90 1.16 6.77 9.00
C PRO A 90 0.91 5.87 7.79
N LEU A 91 1.62 6.10 6.69
CA LEU A 91 1.55 5.28 5.48
C LEU A 91 2.91 4.64 5.17
N VAL A 92 2.88 3.39 4.72
CA VAL A 92 4.02 2.72 4.06
C VAL A 92 3.67 2.59 2.59
N ILE A 93 4.38 3.31 1.73
CA ILE A 93 4.13 3.32 0.28
C ILE A 93 5.25 2.54 -0.39
N LEU A 94 4.88 1.44 -1.05
CA LEU A 94 5.74 0.63 -1.89
C LEU A 94 5.47 0.97 -3.35
N VAL A 95 6.54 1.00 -4.15
CA VAL A 95 6.51 1.26 -5.59
C VAL A 95 7.42 0.23 -6.25
N GLY A 96 6.92 -0.49 -7.26
CA GLY A 96 7.71 -1.45 -8.03
C GLY A 96 8.45 -0.82 -9.20
#